data_AF-A0A1S0TR32-F1
#
_entry.id   AF-A0A1S0TR32-F1
#
_cell.length_a   1.000
_cell.length_b   1.000
_cell.length_c   1.000
_cell.angle_alpha   90.00
_cell.angle_beta   90.00
_cell.angle_gamma   90.00
#
_symmetry.space_group_name_H-M   'P 1'
#
loop_
_entity.id
_entity.type
_entity.pdbx_description
1 polymer ?
#
loop_
_entity_poly.entity_id
_entity_poly.type
_entity_poly.pdbx_seq_one_letter_code
_entity_poly.pdbx_strand_id
1 'polypeptide(L)'
;MSKTSSFRAYDVSNAVKVQNWFVGFITKPSVERFLKKEGEYLVYADEKSGCLKFILCVRSKKGCDHFTLTNDDNARWILDIQSDKTFDTIIELIQYYKTNMLPTNATFLVSPFEKPKWFLRNENVTYDCKTGIIGTGNFSSVYEGKLYGKISVALKVIHKSTGMI
;
A
#
# COMPACT_ATOMS: atom_id res chain seq x y z
N MET A 1 -20.22 -24.58 5.00
CA MET A 1 -18.75 -24.72 5.16
C MET A 1 -18.08 -23.82 4.13
N SER A 2 -17.85 -22.55 4.46
CA SER A 2 -17.15 -21.61 3.58
C SER A 2 -15.65 -21.71 3.85
N LYS A 3 -14.91 -22.29 2.90
CA LYS A 3 -13.45 -22.18 2.88
C LYS A 3 -13.11 -20.76 2.45
N THR A 4 -13.08 -19.83 3.39
CA THR A 4 -12.44 -18.53 3.19
C THR A 4 -10.95 -18.81 3.01
N SER A 5 -10.51 -18.85 1.74
CA SER A 5 -9.12 -19.02 1.38
C SER A 5 -8.33 -17.88 2.02
N SER A 6 -7.58 -18.19 3.07
CA SER A 6 -6.68 -17.24 3.71
C SER A 6 -5.54 -16.96 2.75
N PHE A 7 -5.68 -15.89 1.96
CA PHE A 7 -4.58 -15.42 1.14
C PHE A 7 -3.43 -15.04 2.08
N ARG A 8 -2.35 -15.83 2.03
CA ARG A 8 -1.09 -15.40 2.64
C ARG A 8 -0.62 -14.19 1.85
N ALA A 9 -0.45 -13.08 2.57
CA ALA A 9 0.04 -11.77 2.14
C ALA A 9 1.37 -11.73 1.34
N TYR A 10 1.92 -12.87 0.92
CA TYR A 10 3.30 -12.99 0.47
C TYR A 10 3.51 -12.86 -1.05
N ASP A 11 2.48 -12.97 -1.87
CA ASP A 11 2.60 -12.73 -3.32
C ASP A 11 2.05 -11.36 -3.73
N VAL A 12 2.54 -10.31 -3.07
CA VAL A 12 2.70 -9.06 -3.81
C VAL A 12 3.76 -9.35 -4.87
N SER A 13 3.34 -9.69 -6.08
CA SER A 13 4.24 -9.93 -7.20
C SER A 13 5.28 -8.81 -7.26
N ASN A 14 6.54 -9.15 -7.47
CA ASN A 14 7.61 -8.16 -7.66
C ASN A 14 7.23 -7.11 -8.71
N ALA A 15 6.37 -7.48 -9.68
CA ALA A 15 5.81 -6.58 -10.68
C ALA A 15 5.01 -5.40 -10.09
N VAL A 16 4.26 -5.60 -8.99
CA VAL A 16 3.51 -4.52 -8.30
C VAL A 16 4.45 -3.65 -7.47
N LYS A 17 5.42 -4.26 -6.79
CA LYS A 17 6.37 -3.54 -5.91
C LYS A 17 7.19 -2.49 -6.66
N VAL A 18 7.52 -2.75 -7.92
CA VAL A 18 8.31 -1.83 -8.74
C VAL A 18 7.49 -0.68 -9.34
N GLN A 19 6.16 -0.71 -9.23
CA GLN A 19 5.31 0.31 -9.81
C GLN A 19 5.47 1.66 -9.09
N ASN A 20 5.54 2.74 -9.86
CA ASN A 20 5.70 4.08 -9.31
C ASN A 20 4.49 4.54 -8.46
N TRP A 21 3.30 4.04 -8.75
CA TRP A 21 2.07 4.29 -8.00
C TRP A 21 1.91 3.42 -6.75
N PHE A 22 2.69 2.35 -6.58
CA PHE A 22 2.60 1.50 -5.40
C PHE A 22 3.47 2.06 -4.26
N VAL A 23 2.89 2.28 -3.08
CA VAL A 23 3.59 2.93 -1.94
C VAL A 23 3.81 2.01 -0.74
N GLY A 24 3.36 0.75 -0.79
CA GLY A 24 3.51 -0.19 0.33
C GLY A 24 2.56 0.12 1.50
N PHE A 25 2.97 -0.24 2.71
CA PHE A 25 2.16 -0.06 3.92
C PHE A 25 2.14 1.40 4.36
N ILE A 26 0.95 1.98 4.44
CA ILE A 26 0.78 3.37 4.84
C ILE A 26 -0.65 3.59 5.35
N THR A 27 -0.81 4.54 6.27
CA THR A 27 -2.13 4.81 6.85
C THR A 27 -2.99 5.65 5.92
N LYS A 28 -4.30 5.40 5.94
CA LYS A 28 -5.29 6.19 5.18
C LYS A 28 -5.12 7.72 5.36
N PRO A 29 -4.99 8.29 6.58
CA PRO A 29 -4.78 9.72 6.74
C PRO A 29 -3.49 10.26 6.09
N SER A 30 -2.45 9.43 5.99
CA SER A 30 -1.21 9.82 5.31
C SER A 30 -1.43 9.88 3.80
N VAL A 31 -2.11 8.88 3.22
CA VAL A 31 -2.47 8.85 1.79
C VAL A 31 -3.27 10.09 1.40
N GLU A 32 -4.29 10.43 2.19
CA GLU A 32 -5.14 11.59 1.91
C GLU A 32 -4.35 12.91 1.95
N ARG A 33 -3.30 12.98 2.78
CA ARG A 33 -2.38 14.13 2.81
C ARG A 33 -1.44 14.15 1.61
N PHE A 34 -1.15 13.03 0.96
CA PHE A 34 -0.23 12.99 -0.18
C PHE A 34 -0.87 13.38 -1.50
N LEU A 35 -2.08 12.91 -1.78
CA LEU A 35 -2.77 13.26 -3.02
C LEU A 35 -3.32 14.68 -2.91
N LYS A 36 -2.90 15.59 -3.78
CA LYS A 36 -3.24 17.02 -3.76
C LYS A 36 -4.13 17.44 -4.91
N LYS A 37 -3.90 16.91 -6.11
CA LYS A 37 -4.59 17.32 -7.34
C LYS A 37 -5.63 16.27 -7.75
N GLU A 38 -6.70 16.73 -8.40
CA GLU A 38 -7.70 15.82 -8.96
C GLU A 38 -7.05 14.83 -9.95
N GLY A 39 -7.41 13.55 -9.83
CA GLY A 39 -6.85 12.47 -10.63
C GLY A 39 -5.47 11.99 -10.19
N GLU A 40 -4.85 12.59 -9.16
CA GLU A 40 -3.68 11.99 -8.50
C GLU A 40 -4.10 10.71 -7.79
N TYR A 41 -3.31 9.65 -7.96
CA TYR A 41 -3.64 8.34 -7.41
C TYR A 41 -2.42 7.55 -6.91
N LEU A 42 -2.67 6.59 -6.03
CA LEU A 42 -1.70 5.60 -5.60
C LEU A 42 -2.40 4.30 -5.22
N VAL A 43 -1.63 3.21 -5.12
CA VAL A 43 -2.08 1.97 -4.48
C VAL A 43 -1.23 1.73 -3.26
N TYR A 44 -1.89 1.45 -2.15
CA TYR A 44 -1.22 1.11 -0.91
C TYR A 44 -1.70 -0.21 -0.34
N ALA A 45 -0.89 -0.76 0.55
CA ALA A 45 -1.20 -1.96 1.31
C ALA A 45 -1.71 -1.58 2.70
N ASP A 46 -2.71 -2.31 3.16
CA ASP A 46 -3.19 -2.29 4.54
C ASP A 46 -3.24 -3.73 5.07
N GLU A 47 -2.99 -3.92 6.36
CA GLU A 47 -3.09 -5.23 7.01
C GLU A 47 -4.04 -5.10 8.20
N LYS A 48 -5.21 -5.74 8.08
CA LYS A 48 -6.20 -5.77 9.16
C LYS A 48 -6.48 -7.22 9.54
N SER A 49 -6.27 -7.55 10.82
CA SER A 49 -6.48 -8.89 11.37
C SER A 49 -5.73 -10.00 10.60
N GLY A 50 -4.50 -9.71 10.16
CA GLY A 50 -3.65 -10.64 9.39
C GLY A 50 -4.06 -10.82 7.91
N CYS A 51 -5.04 -10.04 7.43
CA CYS A 51 -5.46 -10.04 6.04
C CYS A 51 -4.87 -8.82 5.32
N LEU A 52 -4.01 -9.09 4.34
CA LEU A 52 -3.44 -8.06 3.45
C LEU A 52 -4.50 -7.60 2.45
N LYS A 53 -4.64 -6.29 2.32
CA LYS A 53 -5.51 -5.66 1.32
C LYS A 53 -4.72 -4.65 0.50
N PHE A 54 -5.01 -4.60 -0.78
CA PHE A 54 -4.58 -3.50 -1.64
C PHE A 54 -5.72 -2.51 -1.79
N ILE A 55 -5.39 -1.23 -1.71
CA ILE A 55 -6.38 -0.16 -1.77
C ILE A 55 -5.89 0.85 -2.80
N LEU A 56 -6.70 1.06 -3.85
CA LEU A 56 -6.53 2.15 -4.79
C LEU A 56 -7.12 3.41 -4.17
N CYS A 57 -6.31 4.45 -4.05
CA CYS A 57 -6.78 5.77 -3.66
C CYS A 57 -6.59 6.76 -4.81
N VAL A 58 -7.62 7.55 -5.08
CA VAL A 58 -7.60 8.66 -6.04
C VAL A 58 -8.20 9.91 -5.41
N ARG A 59 -7.62 11.07 -5.71
CA ARG A 59 -8.19 12.36 -5.33
C ARG A 59 -9.24 12.77 -6.38
N SER A 60 -10.50 12.86 -5.97
CA SER A 60 -11.58 13.49 -6.73
C SER A 60 -11.82 14.92 -6.24
N LYS A 61 -12.78 15.62 -6.87
CA LYS A 61 -13.20 16.97 -6.46
C LYS A 61 -13.76 17.03 -5.03
N LYS A 62 -14.28 15.91 -4.51
CA LYS A 62 -14.93 15.82 -3.20
C LYS A 62 -13.99 15.36 -2.09
N GLY A 63 -12.78 14.91 -2.43
CA GLY A 63 -11.85 14.33 -1.46
C GLY A 63 -11.13 13.13 -2.04
N CYS A 64 -10.63 12.26 -1.17
CA CYS A 64 -9.97 11.03 -1.57
C CYS A 64 -10.95 9.86 -1.49
N ASP A 65 -11.06 9.13 -2.60
CA ASP A 65 -11.84 7.90 -2.67
C ASP A 65 -10.92 6.70 -2.51
N HIS A 66 -11.37 5.70 -1.77
CA HIS A 66 -10.61 4.49 -1.47
C HIS A 66 -11.40 3.29 -1.95
N PHE A 67 -10.82 2.53 -2.88
CA PHE A 67 -11.41 1.33 -3.45
C PHE A 67 -10.57 0.11 -3.07
N THR A 68 -11.19 -0.90 -2.47
CA THR A 68 -10.48 -2.13 -2.15
C THR A 68 -10.31 -2.94 -3.43
N LEU A 69 -9.10 -3.41 -3.69
CA LEU A 69 -8.83 -4.35 -4.77
C LEU A 69 -8.96 -5.76 -4.19
N THR A 70 -9.88 -6.55 -4.74
CA THR A 70 -10.16 -7.92 -4.28
C THR A 70 -10.11 -8.90 -5.43
N ASN A 71 -10.12 -10.20 -5.13
CA ASN A 71 -10.28 -11.23 -6.14
C ASN A 71 -11.74 -11.70 -6.20
N ASP A 72 -12.21 -12.01 -7.40
CA ASP A 72 -13.46 -12.74 -7.62
C ASP A 72 -13.27 -14.26 -7.40
N ASP A 73 -14.34 -15.02 -7.63
CA ASP A 73 -14.34 -16.49 -7.48
C ASP A 73 -13.38 -17.21 -8.45
N ASN A 74 -12.97 -16.54 -9.53
CA ASN A 74 -12.02 -17.04 -10.54
C ASN A 74 -10.58 -16.53 -10.29
N ALA A 75 -10.31 -15.98 -9.10
CA ALA A 75 -9.04 -15.39 -8.72
C ALA A 75 -8.62 -14.18 -9.59
N ARG A 76 -9.55 -13.53 -10.29
CA ARG A 76 -9.31 -12.31 -11.07
C ARG A 76 -9.49 -11.07 -10.21
N TRP A 77 -8.71 -10.03 -10.46
CA TRP A 77 -8.75 -8.77 -9.72
C TRP A 77 -9.95 -7.92 -10.14
N ILE A 78 -10.63 -7.35 -9.14
CA ILE A 78 -11.78 -6.45 -9.29
C ILE A 78 -11.67 -5.25 -8.34
N LEU A 79 -12.47 -4.22 -8.60
CA LEU A 79 -12.83 -3.25 -7.57
C LEU A 79 -13.96 -3.83 -6.73
N ASP A 80 -13.89 -3.72 -5.40
CA ASP A 80 -14.93 -4.22 -4.49
C ASP A 80 -16.35 -3.71 -4.79
N ILE A 81 -16.45 -2.48 -5.30
CA ILE A 81 -17.72 -1.85 -5.70
C ILE A 81 -18.14 -2.14 -7.14
N GLN A 82 -17.31 -2.85 -7.92
CA GLN A 82 -17.58 -3.14 -9.34
C GLN A 82 -17.04 -4.51 -9.74
N SER A 83 -17.92 -5.51 -9.74
CA SER A 83 -17.59 -6.90 -10.03
C SER A 83 -17.74 -7.31 -11.51
N ASP A 84 -18.33 -6.48 -12.37
CA ASP A 84 -18.50 -6.77 -13.81
C ASP A 84 -17.21 -6.59 -14.62
N LYS A 85 -16.18 -5.96 -14.03
CA LYS A 85 -14.85 -5.74 -14.63
C LYS A 85 -13.79 -6.51 -13.88
N THR A 86 -13.25 -7.53 -14.54
CA THR A 86 -12.26 -8.47 -13.97
C THR A 86 -10.96 -8.41 -14.78
N PHE A 87 -9.83 -8.53 -14.08
CA PHE A 87 -8.48 -8.38 -14.63
C PHE A 87 -7.55 -9.48 -14.13
N ASP A 88 -6.54 -9.86 -14.90
CA ASP A 88 -5.64 -10.95 -14.47
C ASP A 88 -4.61 -10.42 -13.46
N THR A 89 -4.30 -9.12 -13.52
CA THR A 89 -3.39 -8.46 -12.59
C THR A 89 -3.91 -7.11 -12.09
N ILE A 90 -3.43 -6.67 -10.92
CA ILE A 90 -3.64 -5.29 -10.44
C ILE A 90 -3.13 -4.27 -11.46
N ILE A 91 -2.03 -4.57 -12.17
CA ILE A 91 -1.44 -3.63 -13.15
C ILE A 91 -2.42 -3.39 -14.30
N GLU A 92 -3.06 -4.44 -14.81
CA GLU A 92 -4.09 -4.32 -15.84
C GLU A 92 -5.32 -3.54 -15.35
N LEU A 93 -5.77 -3.82 -14.12
CA LEU A 93 -6.86 -3.07 -13.48
C LEU A 93 -6.54 -1.57 -13.43
N ILE A 94 -5.35 -1.21 -12.95
CA ILE A 94 -4.91 0.19 -12.89
C ILE A 94 -4.80 0.79 -14.29
N GLN A 95 -4.28 0.06 -15.26
CA GLN A 95 -4.16 0.53 -16.64
C GLN A 95 -5.54 0.82 -17.26
N TYR A 96 -6.54 -0.02 -16.99
CA TYR A 96 -7.91 0.18 -17.46
C TYR A 96 -8.52 1.48 -16.93
N TYR A 97 -8.39 1.78 -15.63
CA TYR A 97 -8.97 2.99 -15.03
C TYR A 97 -8.18 4.29 -15.33
N LYS A 98 -7.07 4.22 -16.08
CA LYS A 98 -6.47 5.43 -16.68
C LYS A 98 -7.31 5.99 -17.82
N THR A 99 -8.04 5.12 -18.53
CA THR A 99 -8.87 5.51 -19.70
C THR A 99 -10.36 5.29 -19.47
N ASN A 100 -10.75 4.71 -18.34
CA ASN A 100 -12.14 4.45 -17.95
C ASN A 100 -12.43 5.11 -16.61
N MET A 101 -13.62 5.69 -16.47
CA MET A 101 -14.03 6.40 -15.27
C MET A 101 -14.26 5.44 -14.11
N LEU A 102 -13.90 5.87 -12.90
CA LEU A 102 -14.23 5.13 -11.68
C LEU A 102 -15.73 5.26 -11.33
N PRO A 103 -16.36 4.23 -10.74
CA PRO A 103 -17.83 4.14 -10.59
C PRO A 103 -18.49 5.24 -9.75
N THR A 104 -17.79 5.86 -8.80
CA THR A 104 -18.43 6.74 -7.79
C THR A 104 -18.35 8.22 -8.12
N ASN A 105 -17.19 8.71 -8.59
CA ASN A 105 -16.92 10.14 -8.72
C ASN A 105 -16.45 10.55 -10.11
N ALA A 106 -16.72 9.72 -11.12
CA ALA A 106 -16.47 10.09 -12.52
C ALA A 106 -15.03 10.58 -12.76
N THR A 107 -14.07 10.06 -11.97
CA THR A 107 -12.67 10.50 -11.97
C THR A 107 -11.83 9.42 -12.65
N PHE A 108 -10.85 9.83 -13.44
CA PHE A 108 -9.86 8.95 -14.07
C PHE A 108 -8.59 8.88 -13.23
N LEU A 109 -7.79 7.83 -13.41
CA LEU A 109 -6.42 7.77 -12.91
C LEU A 109 -5.52 8.60 -13.84
N VAL A 110 -5.24 9.85 -13.46
CA VAL A 110 -4.52 10.81 -14.32
C VAL A 110 -3.02 10.75 -14.08
N SER A 111 -2.60 10.93 -12.83
CA SER A 111 -1.18 11.00 -12.49
C SER A 111 -0.85 10.18 -11.24
N PRO A 112 0.18 9.33 -11.27
CA PRO A 112 0.58 8.60 -10.09
C PRO A 112 1.20 9.56 -9.07
N PHE A 113 1.01 9.28 -7.78
CA PHE A 113 1.68 10.00 -6.69
C PHE A 113 3.19 10.01 -6.89
N GLU A 114 3.76 11.21 -6.91
CA GLU A 114 5.20 11.40 -6.98
C GLU A 114 5.82 11.20 -5.59
N LYS A 115 6.52 10.08 -5.42
CA LYS A 115 7.20 9.75 -4.16
C LYS A 115 8.25 10.83 -3.83
N PRO A 116 8.12 11.54 -2.69
CA PRO A 116 9.11 12.54 -2.28
C PRO A 116 10.47 11.89 -2.00
N LYS A 117 11.55 12.68 -2.03
CA LYS A 117 12.91 12.18 -1.76
C LYS A 117 13.09 11.53 -0.39
N TRP A 118 12.29 11.95 0.60
CA TRP A 118 12.29 11.38 1.94
C TRP A 118 11.51 10.04 2.03
N PHE A 119 10.81 9.62 0.96
CA PHE A 119 10.09 8.36 0.89
C PHE A 119 11.05 7.21 0.58
N LEU A 120 11.67 6.66 1.62
CA LEU A 120 12.67 5.61 1.49
C LEU A 120 12.03 4.23 1.31
N ARG A 121 12.59 3.42 0.43
CA ARG A 121 12.19 2.00 0.25
C ARG A 121 12.91 1.12 1.27
N ASN A 122 12.21 0.09 1.76
CA ASN A 122 12.77 -0.88 2.70
C ASN A 122 14.03 -1.57 2.17
N GLU A 123 14.13 -1.81 0.85
CA GLU A 123 15.31 -2.42 0.22
C GLU A 123 16.60 -1.58 0.37
N ASN A 124 16.47 -0.28 0.61
CA ASN A 124 17.60 0.62 0.79
C ASN A 124 18.05 0.72 2.25
N VAL A 125 17.37 0.05 3.18
CA VAL A 125 17.62 0.14 4.61
C VAL A 125 17.89 -1.26 5.16
N THR A 126 19.01 -1.42 5.87
CA THR A 126 19.38 -2.69 6.50
C THR A 126 19.64 -2.48 7.99
N TYR A 127 19.14 -3.40 8.83
CA TYR A 127 19.38 -3.41 10.27
C TYR A 127 19.22 -4.82 10.84
N ASP A 128 19.82 -5.09 12.00
CA ASP A 128 19.65 -6.33 12.74
C ASP A 128 18.61 -6.13 13.85
N CYS A 129 17.50 -6.88 13.77
CA CYS A 129 16.40 -6.78 14.72
C CYS A 129 16.68 -7.46 16.09
N LYS A 130 17.75 -8.24 16.21
CA LYS A 130 18.18 -8.94 17.43
C LYS A 130 19.31 -8.23 18.13
N THR A 131 20.34 -7.83 17.38
CA THR A 131 21.59 -7.30 17.94
C THR A 131 21.75 -5.78 17.76
N GLY A 132 21.05 -5.20 16.79
CA GLY A 132 21.20 -3.78 16.45
C GLY A 132 20.35 -2.83 17.28
N ILE A 133 19.76 -3.28 18.40
CA ILE A 133 18.89 -2.42 19.22
C ILE A 133 19.73 -1.40 19.99
N ILE A 134 19.40 -0.12 19.84
CA ILE A 134 20.10 1.00 20.51
C ILE A 134 19.19 1.75 21.48
N GLY A 135 17.89 1.46 21.48
CA GLY A 135 16.96 2.02 22.45
C GLY A 135 15.56 1.45 22.32
N THR A 136 14.76 1.59 23.38
CA THR A 136 13.36 1.21 23.42
C THR A 136 12.54 2.32 24.06
N GLY A 137 11.30 2.48 23.61
CA GLY A 137 10.31 3.35 24.22
C GLY A 137 8.93 2.71 24.17
N ASN A 138 7.92 3.39 24.70
CA ASN A 138 6.58 2.83 24.88
C ASN A 138 5.91 2.33 23.59
N PHE A 139 6.22 2.93 22.44
CA PHE A 139 5.54 2.63 21.16
C PHE A 139 6.48 2.10 20.09
N SER A 140 7.78 2.02 20.37
CA SER A 140 8.77 1.72 19.34
C SER A 140 10.09 1.28 19.92
N SER A 141 10.82 0.49 19.14
CA SER A 141 12.23 0.20 19.35
C SER A 141 13.07 0.95 18.31
N VAL A 142 14.27 1.37 18.69
CA VAL A 142 15.22 2.06 17.82
C VAL A 142 16.39 1.12 17.57
N TYR A 143 16.74 0.96 16.29
CA TYR A 143 17.84 0.12 15.84
C TYR A 143 18.90 0.94 15.12
N GLU A 144 20.18 0.59 15.30
CA GLU A 144 21.22 1.02 14.37
C GLU A 144 21.05 0.31 13.03
N GLY A 145 21.25 1.04 11.93
CA GLY A 145 21.19 0.49 10.59
C GLY A 145 22.05 1.26 9.59
N LYS A 146 21.96 0.82 8.33
CA LYS A 146 22.62 1.45 7.18
C LYS A 146 21.60 1.81 6.11
N LEU A 147 21.68 3.03 5.62
CA LEU A 147 20.98 3.50 4.43
C LEU A 147 21.92 3.41 3.22
N TYR A 148 21.45 2.77 2.14
CA TYR A 148 22.22 2.44 0.93
C TYR A 148 23.54 1.70 1.24
N GLY A 149 23.57 0.93 2.33
CA GLY A 149 24.76 0.22 2.81
C GLY A 149 25.92 1.11 3.30
N LYS A 150 25.79 2.43 3.26
CA LYS A 150 26.90 3.37 3.50
C LYS A 150 26.65 4.28 4.70
N ILE A 151 25.46 4.85 4.79
CA ILE A 151 25.15 5.91 5.75
C ILE A 151 24.63 5.27 7.04
N SER A 152 25.31 5.46 8.17
CA SER A 152 24.79 5.03 9.48
C SER A 152 23.53 5.83 9.84
N VAL A 153 22.49 5.11 10.26
CA VAL A 153 21.18 5.70 10.60
C VAL A 153 20.61 5.03 11.86
N ALA A 154 19.75 5.77 12.56
CA ALA A 154 18.89 5.21 13.60
C ALA A 154 17.48 4.96 13.01
N LEU A 155 16.97 3.75 13.18
CA LEU A 155 15.70 3.29 12.62
C LEU A 155 14.67 3.09 13.74
N LYS A 156 13.64 3.92 13.74
CA LYS A 156 12.51 3.78 14.65
C LYS A 156 11.49 2.79 14.08
N VAL A 157 11.33 1.66 14.74
CA VAL A 157 10.39 0.59 14.36
C VAL A 157 9.24 0.58 15.37
N ILE A 158 8.02 0.81 14.88
CA ILE A 158 6.81 0.85 15.71
C ILE A 158 6.43 -0.56 16.14
N HIS A 159 6.08 -0.73 17.42
CA HIS A 159 5.61 -2.03 17.92
C HIS A 159 4.30 -2.41 17.23
N LYS A 160 4.15 -3.69 16.86
CA LYS A 160 2.85 -4.19 16.37
C LYS A 160 1.83 -4.04 17.50
N SER A 161 0.66 -3.49 17.21
CA SER A 161 -0.45 -3.52 18.16
C SER A 161 -0.83 -4.98 18.38
N THR A 162 -0.42 -5.54 19.51
CA THR A 162 -1.04 -6.75 20.06
C THR A 162 -2.44 -6.32 20.47
N GLY A 163 -3.44 -6.63 19.65
CA GLY A 163 -4.85 -6.33 19.89
C GLY A 163 -5.43 -7.10 21.06
N MET A 164 -4.90 -6.85 22.27
CA MET A 164 -5.53 -7.22 23.53
C MET A 164 -6.30 -6.01 24.04
N ILE A 165 -7.57 -5.95 23.64
CA ILE A 165 -8.64 -5.34 24.42
C ILE A 165 -9.74 -6.39 24.51
#